data_AF-A0A1G2MG04-F1
#
_entry.id   AF-A0A1G2MG04-F1
#
_cell.length_a   1.000
_cell.length_b   1.000
_cell.length_c   1.000
_cell.angle_alpha   90.00
_cell.angle_beta   90.00
_cell.angle_gamma   90.00
#
_symmetry.space_group_name_H-M   'P 1'
#
loop_
_entity.id
_entity.type
_entity.pdbx_description
1 polymer ?
#
loop_
_entity_poly.entity_id
_entity_poly.type
_entity_poly.pdbx_seq_one_letter_code
_entity_poly.pdbx_strand_id
1 'polypeptide(L)'
;MEKFDFEQLPNNSEKQEKYHYNDSRFEYVVPPLKKLCETLRHRFENGEYDVIISDEVRARIPTLIIKKVMTGLNANKVPETYFIASGRGTIDSKSIKEFAQSHNLGNKKILIVTEYISRGGSIMNLCRVLKDDNVVDYEIACLSLNHHYLSDDGKKEWEQIVSNEELKNHEIFIGEYGEGFGATLHDMSGVTKNIAKGDEIVGAHPIKSNTEQEKVNLSRIDVNTAAQEILDSIRK
;
A
#
# COMPACT_ATOMS: atom_id res chain seq x y z
N MET A 1 14.85 1.33 27.31
CA MET A 1 14.46 0.80 25.99
C MET A 1 14.01 -0.64 26.22
N GLU A 2 12.72 -0.80 26.54
CA GLU A 2 12.15 -2.14 26.76
C GLU A 2 12.05 -2.86 25.42
N LYS A 3 12.58 -4.09 25.37
CA LYS A 3 12.42 -4.97 24.23
C LYS A 3 10.97 -5.43 24.22
N PHE A 4 10.29 -5.23 23.10
CA PHE A 4 8.97 -5.81 22.86
C PHE A 4 9.13 -7.34 22.84
N ASP A 5 8.50 -8.01 23.79
CA ASP A 5 8.57 -9.46 23.95
C ASP A 5 7.45 -10.11 23.14
N PHE A 6 7.83 -10.85 22.09
CA PHE A 6 6.89 -11.41 21.10
C PHE A 6 6.14 -12.65 21.61
N GLU A 7 6.43 -13.13 22.83
CA GLU A 7 5.88 -14.39 23.36
C GLU A 7 4.50 -14.28 24.03
N GLN A 8 3.86 -13.11 24.05
CA GLN A 8 2.54 -12.93 24.67
C GLN A 8 1.50 -12.28 23.75
N LEU A 9 1.14 -12.97 22.66
CA LEU A 9 -0.04 -12.63 21.87
C LEU A 9 -1.10 -13.75 21.94
N PRO A 10 -2.40 -13.39 21.95
CA PRO A 10 -3.49 -14.34 22.15
C PRO A 10 -3.51 -15.41 21.06
N ASN A 11 -3.46 -16.67 21.50
CA ASN A 11 -3.50 -17.85 20.66
C ASN A 11 -4.92 -18.02 20.09
N ASN A 12 -5.12 -17.63 18.83
CA ASN A 12 -6.41 -17.74 18.14
C ASN A 12 -6.38 -18.95 17.19
N SER A 13 -6.28 -20.13 17.78
CA SER A 13 -5.87 -21.39 17.12
C SER A 13 -6.86 -21.96 16.10
N GLU A 14 -8.13 -21.53 16.09
CA GLU A 14 -9.13 -22.09 15.15
C GLU A 14 -9.15 -21.43 13.77
N LYS A 15 -8.61 -20.20 13.61
CA LYS A 15 -8.54 -19.53 12.29
C LYS A 15 -7.30 -19.90 11.49
N GLN A 16 -6.23 -20.32 12.15
CA GLN A 16 -4.94 -20.63 11.52
C GLN A 16 -4.96 -21.91 10.67
N GLU A 17 -5.95 -22.79 10.78
CA GLU A 17 -5.97 -24.04 10.00
C GLU A 17 -6.39 -23.88 8.53
N LYS A 18 -7.18 -22.86 8.17
CA LYS A 18 -7.69 -22.71 6.78
C LYS A 18 -6.72 -21.95 5.87
N TYR A 19 -6.01 -20.95 6.39
CA TYR A 19 -5.09 -20.11 5.61
C TYR A 19 -3.69 -20.25 6.19
N HIS A 20 -2.78 -20.80 5.38
CA HIS A 20 -1.38 -20.96 5.73
C HIS A 20 -0.52 -20.12 4.79
N TYR A 21 0.36 -19.31 5.38
CA TYR A 21 1.30 -18.46 4.65
C TYR A 21 2.68 -19.11 4.65
N ASN A 22 3.35 -19.09 3.51
CA ASN A 22 4.75 -19.49 3.40
C ASN A 22 5.66 -18.50 4.13
N ASP A 23 5.23 -17.24 4.21
CA ASP A 23 5.90 -16.17 4.92
C ASP A 23 5.04 -15.62 6.07
N SER A 24 5.52 -15.76 7.31
CA SER A 24 4.81 -15.33 8.51
C SER A 24 4.55 -13.83 8.57
N ARG A 25 5.23 -13.01 7.75
CA ARG A 25 4.95 -11.57 7.65
C ARG A 25 3.51 -11.28 7.20
N PHE A 26 2.89 -12.19 6.44
CA PHE A 26 1.48 -12.05 6.06
C PHE A 26 0.53 -12.12 7.24
N GLU A 27 0.87 -12.83 8.32
CA GLU A 27 0.05 -12.88 9.54
C GLU A 27 -0.14 -11.50 10.18
N TYR A 28 0.83 -10.60 9.97
CA TYR A 28 0.79 -9.23 10.48
C TYR A 28 0.19 -8.25 9.47
N VAL A 29 0.39 -8.48 8.16
CA VAL A 29 -0.08 -7.57 7.09
C VAL A 29 -1.57 -7.77 6.76
N VAL A 30 -2.08 -8.99 6.89
CA VAL A 30 -3.46 -9.33 6.53
C VAL A 30 -4.51 -8.65 7.42
N PRO A 31 -4.36 -8.59 8.76
CA PRO A 31 -5.36 -7.93 9.61
C PRO A 31 -5.65 -6.45 9.24
N PRO A 32 -4.65 -5.55 9.08
CA PRO A 32 -4.94 -4.18 8.66
C PRO A 32 -5.42 -4.08 7.22
N LEU A 33 -4.94 -4.93 6.29
CA LEU A 33 -5.47 -4.99 4.93
C LEU A 33 -6.94 -5.40 4.91
N LYS A 34 -7.32 -6.35 5.75
CA LYS A 34 -8.70 -6.78 5.88
C LYS A 34 -9.58 -5.61 6.31
N LYS A 35 -9.18 -4.87 7.34
CA LYS A 35 -9.92 -3.70 7.81
C LYS A 35 -10.04 -2.61 6.73
N LEU A 36 -8.97 -2.37 5.95
CA LEU A 36 -9.03 -1.48 4.78
C LEU A 36 -10.06 -1.97 3.75
N CYS A 37 -9.99 -3.25 3.37
CA CYS A 37 -10.89 -3.84 2.39
C CYS A 37 -12.35 -3.87 2.87
N GLU A 38 -12.60 -4.06 4.17
CA GLU A 38 -13.92 -3.93 4.78
C GLU A 38 -14.45 -2.50 4.65
N THR A 39 -13.61 -1.51 4.95
CA THR A 39 -13.98 -0.09 4.84
C THR A 39 -14.28 0.31 3.39
N LEU A 40 -13.53 -0.23 2.44
CA LEU A 40 -13.65 0.07 1.00
C LEU A 40 -14.64 -0.86 0.26
N ARG A 41 -15.27 -1.81 0.96
CA ARG A 41 -16.05 -2.89 0.34
C ARG A 41 -17.08 -2.40 -0.67
N HIS A 42 -17.93 -1.44 -0.29
CA HIS A 42 -18.98 -0.94 -1.18
C HIS A 42 -18.42 -0.25 -2.42
N ARG A 43 -17.30 0.47 -2.28
CA ARG A 43 -16.62 1.12 -3.40
C ARG A 43 -16.05 0.08 -4.37
N PHE A 44 -15.51 -1.02 -3.85
CA PHE A 44 -15.03 -2.15 -4.64
C PHE A 44 -16.16 -2.90 -5.35
N GLU A 45 -17.27 -3.18 -4.65
CA GLU A 45 -18.47 -3.82 -5.23
C GLU A 45 -19.05 -2.97 -6.37
N ASN A 46 -19.09 -1.64 -6.20
CA ASN A 46 -19.55 -0.70 -7.22
C ASN A 46 -18.54 -0.46 -8.35
N GLY A 47 -17.31 -0.96 -8.21
CA GLY A 47 -16.23 -0.71 -9.17
C GLY A 47 -15.91 0.77 -9.30
N GLU A 48 -15.81 1.51 -8.20
CA GLU A 48 -15.57 2.96 -8.27
C GLU A 48 -14.22 3.33 -8.89
N TYR A 49 -13.17 2.55 -8.63
CA TYR A 49 -11.82 2.87 -9.07
C TYR A 49 -11.50 2.30 -10.44
N ASP A 50 -10.95 3.14 -11.32
CA ASP A 50 -10.43 2.74 -12.62
C ASP A 50 -8.97 2.30 -12.54
N VAL A 51 -8.21 2.90 -11.60
CA VAL A 51 -6.77 2.74 -11.48
C VAL A 51 -6.37 2.54 -10.01
N ILE A 52 -5.41 1.66 -9.77
CA ILE A 52 -4.68 1.56 -8.50
C ILE A 52 -3.21 1.96 -8.72
N ILE A 53 -2.69 2.87 -7.89
CA ILE A 53 -1.29 3.28 -7.90
C ILE A 53 -0.63 2.83 -6.60
N SER A 54 0.36 1.95 -6.68
CA SER A 54 1.27 1.67 -5.58
C SER A 54 2.28 2.81 -5.49
N ASP A 55 2.25 3.56 -4.38
CA ASP A 55 3.09 4.73 -4.12
C ASP A 55 4.59 4.34 -4.09
N GLU A 56 4.91 3.24 -3.42
CA GLU A 56 6.29 2.75 -3.31
C GLU A 56 6.44 1.23 -3.39
N VAL A 57 7.69 0.76 -3.41
CA VAL A 57 8.03 -0.66 -3.50
C VAL A 57 7.42 -1.49 -2.37
N ARG A 58 7.36 -0.95 -1.14
CA ARG A 58 6.74 -1.66 0.00
C ARG A 58 5.23 -1.79 -0.12
N ALA A 59 4.58 -0.87 -0.81
CA ALA A 59 3.15 -0.89 -1.06
C ALA A 59 2.72 -1.90 -2.15
N ARG A 60 3.67 -2.56 -2.83
CA ARG A 60 3.39 -3.52 -3.91
C ARG A 60 2.54 -4.70 -3.46
N ILE A 61 2.92 -5.35 -2.35
CA ILE A 61 2.20 -6.51 -1.82
C ILE A 61 0.77 -6.10 -1.39
N PRO A 62 0.57 -5.05 -0.57
CA PRO A 62 -0.74 -4.48 -0.28
C PRO A 62 -1.59 -4.20 -1.53
N THR A 63 -0.99 -3.55 -2.53
CA THR A 63 -1.66 -3.21 -3.80
C THR A 63 -2.15 -4.44 -4.54
N LEU A 64 -1.33 -5.49 -4.63
CA LEU A 64 -1.70 -6.73 -5.31
C LEU A 64 -2.83 -7.47 -4.59
N ILE A 65 -2.83 -7.48 -3.26
CA ILE A 65 -3.90 -8.07 -2.45
C ILE A 65 -5.20 -7.28 -2.65
N ILE A 66 -5.16 -5.95 -2.51
CA ILE A 66 -6.32 -5.07 -2.73
C ILE A 66 -6.90 -5.27 -4.13
N LYS A 67 -6.07 -5.31 -5.17
CA LYS A 67 -6.51 -5.58 -6.55
C LYS A 67 -7.30 -6.88 -6.64
N LYS A 68 -6.78 -7.95 -6.06
CA LYS A 68 -7.43 -9.28 -6.09
C LYS A 68 -8.74 -9.29 -5.32
N VAL A 69 -8.79 -8.63 -4.17
CA VAL A 69 -10.04 -8.48 -3.41
C VAL A 69 -11.06 -7.69 -4.23
N MET A 70 -10.68 -6.57 -4.84
CA MET A 70 -11.59 -5.77 -5.67
C MET A 70 -12.11 -6.55 -6.88
N THR A 71 -11.24 -7.25 -7.61
CA THR A 71 -11.65 -8.14 -8.72
C THR A 71 -12.53 -9.30 -8.24
N GLY A 72 -12.30 -9.82 -7.03
CA GLY A 72 -13.14 -10.84 -6.44
C GLY A 72 -14.54 -10.32 -6.09
N LEU A 73 -14.66 -9.07 -5.63
CA LEU A 73 -15.96 -8.46 -5.32
C LEU A 73 -16.71 -8.00 -6.58
N ASN A 74 -15.99 -7.53 -7.60
CA ASN A 74 -16.57 -7.11 -8.88
C ASN A 74 -15.72 -7.61 -10.06
N ALA A 75 -16.11 -8.76 -10.61
CA ALA A 75 -15.41 -9.37 -11.73
C ALA A 75 -15.56 -8.57 -13.06
N ASN A 76 -16.54 -7.67 -13.15
CA ASN A 76 -16.82 -6.90 -14.36
C ASN A 76 -15.92 -5.67 -14.48
N LYS A 77 -15.26 -5.24 -13.40
CA LYS A 77 -14.34 -4.10 -13.41
C LYS A 77 -13.03 -4.45 -12.72
N VAL A 78 -12.00 -4.67 -13.53
CA VAL A 78 -10.63 -4.88 -13.07
C VAL A 78 -9.87 -3.56 -13.27
N PRO A 79 -9.31 -2.98 -12.20
CA PRO A 79 -8.59 -1.72 -12.33
C PRO A 79 -7.27 -1.93 -13.06
N GLU A 80 -6.85 -0.91 -13.79
CA GLU A 80 -5.45 -0.79 -14.19
C GLU A 80 -4.59 -0.64 -12.94
N THR A 81 -3.36 -1.14 -12.95
CA THR A 81 -2.52 -1.15 -11.76
C THR A 81 -1.10 -0.77 -12.11
N TYR A 82 -0.61 0.28 -11.44
CA TYR A 82 0.69 0.85 -11.69
C TYR A 82 1.52 0.90 -10.42
N PHE A 83 2.83 0.82 -10.60
CA PHE A 83 3.79 0.80 -9.51
C PHE A 83 4.76 1.95 -9.67
N ILE A 84 4.60 2.97 -8.83
CA ILE A 84 5.49 4.12 -8.76
C ILE A 84 6.51 3.85 -7.65
N ALA A 85 7.67 4.50 -7.76
CA ALA A 85 8.73 4.42 -6.76
C ALA A 85 8.97 5.80 -6.12
N SER A 86 7.93 6.41 -5.54
CA SER A 86 7.91 7.78 -4.98
C SER A 86 8.72 7.99 -3.68
N GLY A 87 9.58 7.02 -3.32
CA GLY A 87 10.22 6.96 -2.00
C GLY A 87 11.12 8.15 -1.67
N ARG A 88 11.69 8.16 -0.45
CA ARG A 88 12.56 9.25 0.04
C ARG A 88 13.66 9.60 -0.99
N GLY A 89 13.61 10.82 -1.52
CA GLY A 89 14.50 11.33 -2.56
C GLY A 89 13.79 12.38 -3.44
N THR A 90 14.49 12.91 -4.43
CA THR A 90 13.87 13.70 -5.51
C THR A 90 12.98 12.77 -6.33
N ILE A 91 11.66 12.89 -6.13
CA ILE A 91 10.70 12.31 -7.07
C ILE A 91 10.99 12.93 -8.44
N ASP A 92 11.20 12.10 -9.45
CA ASP A 92 11.23 12.56 -10.83
C ASP A 92 9.81 12.95 -11.26
N SER A 93 9.46 14.21 -10.95
CA SER A 93 8.16 14.77 -11.27
C SER A 93 7.88 14.76 -12.77
N LYS A 94 8.92 14.81 -13.62
CA LYS A 94 8.75 14.77 -15.06
C LYS A 94 8.26 13.39 -15.49
N SER A 95 8.92 12.33 -15.02
CA SER A 95 8.49 10.95 -15.31
C SER A 95 7.08 10.65 -14.81
N ILE A 96 6.68 11.15 -13.64
CA ILE A 96 5.31 10.95 -13.13
C ILE A 96 4.28 11.71 -13.98
N LYS A 97 4.57 12.95 -14.42
CA LYS A 97 3.68 13.71 -15.31
C LYS A 97 3.54 13.03 -16.67
N GLU A 98 4.66 12.62 -17.28
CA GLU A 98 4.63 11.86 -18.55
C GLU A 98 3.85 10.54 -18.41
N PHE A 99 4.01 9.85 -17.29
CA PHE A 99 3.23 8.67 -16.95
C PHE A 99 1.72 8.98 -16.82
N ALA A 100 1.36 10.04 -16.09
CA ALA A 100 -0.03 10.42 -15.88
C ALA A 100 -0.73 10.81 -17.20
N GLN A 101 -0.05 11.55 -18.06
CA GLN A 101 -0.53 11.94 -19.39
C GLN A 101 -0.69 10.73 -20.32
N SER A 102 0.34 9.87 -20.39
CA SER A 102 0.31 8.69 -21.28
C SER A 102 -0.77 7.67 -20.92
N HIS A 103 -1.20 7.65 -19.65
CA HIS A 103 -2.27 6.77 -19.16
C HIS A 103 -3.60 7.50 -18.94
N ASN A 104 -3.70 8.77 -19.35
CA ASN A 104 -4.91 9.59 -19.23
C ASN A 104 -5.50 9.60 -17.80
N LEU A 105 -4.64 9.70 -16.78
CA LEU A 105 -5.06 9.59 -15.38
C LEU A 105 -6.01 10.71 -14.94
N GLY A 106 -6.00 11.87 -15.60
CA GLY A 106 -6.88 12.99 -15.26
C GLY A 106 -8.38 12.71 -15.45
N ASN A 107 -8.74 11.64 -16.15
CA ASN A 107 -10.12 11.21 -16.38
C ASN A 107 -10.49 9.92 -15.64
N LYS A 108 -9.69 9.53 -14.64
CA LYS A 108 -9.80 8.26 -13.93
C LYS A 108 -10.01 8.51 -12.44
N LYS A 109 -10.85 7.71 -11.80
CA LYS A 109 -10.89 7.64 -10.34
C LYS A 109 -9.80 6.68 -9.85
N ILE A 110 -8.92 7.17 -8.98
CA ILE A 110 -7.68 6.48 -8.59
C ILE A 110 -7.70 6.10 -7.10
N LEU A 111 -7.24 4.89 -6.79
CA LEU A 111 -6.86 4.51 -5.43
C LEU A 111 -5.34 4.48 -5.31
N ILE A 112 -4.75 5.40 -4.54
CA ILE A 112 -3.33 5.38 -4.22
C ILE A 112 -3.12 4.50 -2.99
N VAL A 113 -2.25 3.49 -3.09
CA VAL A 113 -1.94 2.57 -2.00
C VAL A 113 -0.54 2.85 -1.49
N THR A 114 -0.42 3.09 -0.19
CA THR A 114 0.87 3.28 0.50
C THR A 114 0.96 2.36 1.71
N GLU A 115 2.17 1.89 2.02
CA GLU A 115 2.37 0.96 3.14
C GLU A 115 2.36 1.72 4.47
N TYR A 116 3.09 2.83 4.56
CA TYR A 116 3.27 3.53 5.82
C TYR A 116 3.34 5.04 5.68
N ILE A 117 2.50 5.76 6.42
CA ILE A 117 2.59 7.22 6.54
C ILE A 117 3.22 7.59 7.89
N SER A 118 4.44 8.14 7.82
CA SER A 118 5.20 8.59 9.01
C SER A 118 5.14 10.09 9.27
N ARG A 119 5.37 10.90 8.24
CA ARG A 119 5.31 12.38 8.25
C ARG A 119 4.57 12.93 7.02
N GLY A 120 3.99 12.05 6.20
CA GLY A 120 3.31 12.42 4.95
C GLY A 120 4.18 12.90 3.78
N GLY A 121 5.46 13.20 3.96
CA GLY A 121 6.31 13.84 2.92
C GLY A 121 6.28 13.18 1.53
N SER A 122 6.43 11.86 1.46
CA SER A 122 6.40 11.12 0.17
C SER A 122 5.03 11.18 -0.50
N ILE A 123 3.96 10.88 0.24
CA ILE A 123 2.60 10.88 -0.31
C ILE A 123 2.16 12.29 -0.71
N MET A 124 2.48 13.33 0.08
CA MET A 124 2.21 14.72 -0.27
C MET A 124 2.93 15.13 -1.56
N ASN A 125 4.19 14.71 -1.74
CA ASN A 125 4.93 15.02 -2.95
C ASN A 125 4.33 14.32 -4.19
N LEU A 126 3.90 13.07 -4.07
CA LEU A 126 3.16 12.39 -5.14
C LEU A 126 1.85 13.13 -5.48
N CYS A 127 1.04 13.46 -4.45
CA CYS A 127 -0.23 14.16 -4.59
C CYS A 127 -0.06 15.52 -5.28
N ARG A 128 0.97 16.28 -4.91
CA ARG A 128 1.34 17.54 -5.56
C ARG A 128 1.65 17.36 -7.05
N VAL A 129 2.49 16.38 -7.39
CA VAL A 129 2.89 16.12 -8.80
C VAL A 129 1.68 15.69 -9.65
N LEU A 130 0.79 14.87 -9.09
CA LEU A 130 -0.46 14.47 -9.74
C LEU A 130 -1.40 15.66 -9.96
N LYS A 131 -1.58 16.50 -8.93
CA LYS A 131 -2.40 17.70 -8.99
C LYS A 131 -1.90 18.69 -10.04
N ASP A 132 -0.59 18.89 -10.12
CA ASP A 132 0.04 19.74 -11.16
C ASP A 132 -0.30 19.27 -12.60
N ASP A 133 -0.69 18.02 -12.78
CA ASP A 133 -1.08 17.42 -14.07
C ASP A 133 -2.60 17.22 -14.21
N ASN A 134 -3.39 17.93 -13.37
CA ASN A 134 -4.85 17.85 -13.32
C ASN A 134 -5.41 16.47 -12.93
N VAL A 135 -4.61 15.62 -12.29
CA VAL A 135 -5.09 14.38 -11.67
C VAL A 135 -5.56 14.72 -10.27
N VAL A 136 -6.87 14.79 -10.06
CA VAL A 136 -7.48 15.24 -8.79
C VAL A 136 -8.52 14.29 -8.21
N ASP A 137 -9.01 13.32 -8.96
CA ASP A 137 -9.98 12.33 -8.46
C ASP A 137 -9.25 11.09 -7.92
N TYR A 138 -8.69 11.24 -6.72
CA TYR A 138 -8.00 10.15 -6.05
C TYR A 138 -8.27 10.10 -4.55
N GLU A 139 -8.22 8.88 -4.03
CA GLU A 139 -8.31 8.55 -2.60
C GLU A 139 -7.08 7.74 -2.20
N ILE A 140 -6.75 7.69 -0.91
CA ILE A 140 -5.53 7.06 -0.40
C ILE A 140 -5.90 5.90 0.53
N ALA A 141 -5.40 4.71 0.26
CA ALA A 141 -5.39 3.58 1.18
C ALA A 141 -4.00 3.42 1.81
N CYS A 142 -3.92 3.67 3.11
CA CYS A 142 -2.71 3.55 3.90
C CYS A 142 -2.80 2.32 4.80
N LEU A 143 -1.87 1.39 4.64
CA LEU A 143 -1.88 0.15 5.43
C LEU A 143 -1.67 0.44 6.92
N SER A 144 -0.63 1.20 7.26
CA SER A 144 -0.29 1.55 8.63
C SER A 144 0.05 3.03 8.75
N LEU A 145 -0.43 3.67 9.81
CA LEU A 145 -0.15 5.07 10.14
C LEU A 145 0.69 5.10 11.43
N ASN A 146 1.65 6.02 11.55
CA ASN A 146 2.58 6.08 12.70
C ASN A 146 1.85 6.04 14.06
N HIS A 147 2.25 5.13 14.95
CA HIS A 147 1.67 4.98 16.28
C HIS A 147 1.72 6.29 17.10
N HIS A 148 2.68 7.18 16.83
CA HIS A 148 2.79 8.48 17.49
C HIS A 148 1.47 9.27 17.40
N TYR A 149 0.72 9.11 16.31
CA TYR A 149 -0.56 9.79 16.09
C TYR A 149 -1.70 9.30 16.98
N LEU A 150 -1.47 8.31 17.85
CA LEU A 150 -2.40 7.97 18.94
C LEU A 150 -2.27 8.90 20.15
N SER A 151 -1.12 9.58 20.31
CA SER A 151 -0.92 10.61 21.34
C SER A 151 -1.65 11.90 20.99
N ASP A 152 -1.97 12.75 21.97
CA ASP A 152 -2.66 14.01 21.71
C ASP A 152 -1.83 14.97 20.83
N ASP A 153 -0.51 15.00 21.01
CA ASP A 153 0.38 15.79 20.16
C ASP A 153 0.45 15.20 18.74
N GLY A 154 0.53 13.88 18.63
CA GLY A 154 0.49 13.22 17.34
C GLY A 154 -0.84 13.42 16.61
N LYS A 155 -1.99 13.39 17.29
CA LYS A 155 -3.30 13.67 16.66
C LYS A 155 -3.30 15.06 16.02
N LYS A 156 -2.77 16.07 16.71
CA LYS A 156 -2.64 17.43 16.15
C LYS A 156 -1.69 17.47 14.95
N GLU A 157 -0.58 16.74 14.99
CA GLU A 157 0.32 16.61 13.84
C GLU A 157 -0.38 15.95 12.64
N TRP A 158 -1.14 14.88 12.89
CA TRP A 158 -1.93 14.22 11.86
C TRP A 158 -2.99 15.14 11.26
N GLU A 159 -3.73 15.88 12.10
CA GLU A 159 -4.68 16.90 11.67
C GLU A 159 -4.03 17.96 10.76
N GLN A 160 -2.81 18.39 11.10
CA GLN A 160 -2.05 19.32 10.25
C GLN A 160 -1.67 18.70 8.91
N ILE A 161 -1.24 17.42 8.90
CA ILE A 161 -0.90 16.70 7.66
C ILE A 161 -2.12 16.55 6.76
N VAL A 162 -3.26 16.11 7.28
CA VAL A 162 -4.47 15.96 6.45
C VAL A 162 -5.10 17.29 6.06
N SER A 163 -4.83 18.37 6.80
CA SER A 163 -5.28 19.72 6.44
C SER A 163 -4.39 20.41 5.40
N ASN A 164 -3.24 19.81 5.04
CA ASN A 164 -2.36 20.32 4.01
C ASN A 164 -3.08 20.37 2.63
N GLU A 165 -2.77 21.36 1.80
CA GLU A 165 -3.42 21.59 0.51
C GLU A 165 -3.36 20.38 -0.45
N GLU A 166 -2.30 19.58 -0.37
CA GLU A 166 -2.10 18.36 -1.14
C GLU A 166 -3.03 17.21 -0.71
N LEU A 167 -3.57 17.22 0.52
CA LEU A 167 -4.33 16.10 1.09
C LEU A 167 -5.77 16.46 1.51
N LYS A 168 -6.06 17.72 1.83
CA LYS A 168 -7.31 18.17 2.47
C LYS A 168 -8.61 17.84 1.74
N ASN A 169 -8.54 17.54 0.45
CA ASN A 169 -9.70 17.22 -0.38
C ASN A 169 -9.77 15.73 -0.75
N HIS A 170 -8.88 14.90 -0.18
CA HIS A 170 -8.75 13.49 -0.51
C HIS A 170 -9.05 12.64 0.71
N GLU A 171 -9.91 11.62 0.54
CA GLU A 171 -10.16 10.67 1.61
C GLU A 171 -8.93 9.77 1.83
N ILE A 172 -8.60 9.54 3.10
CA ILE A 172 -7.51 8.66 3.53
C ILE A 172 -8.09 7.55 4.39
N PHE A 173 -8.03 6.33 3.88
CA PHE A 173 -8.41 5.11 4.58
C PHE A 173 -7.20 4.51 5.27
N ILE A 174 -7.34 4.13 6.54
CA ILE A 174 -6.24 3.63 7.37
C ILE A 174 -6.58 2.23 7.87
N GLY A 175 -5.68 1.27 7.63
CA GLY A 175 -5.80 -0.07 8.18
C GLY A 175 -5.60 -0.07 9.69
N GLU A 176 -4.43 0.39 10.13
CA GLU A 176 -4.06 0.44 11.54
C GLU A 176 -3.15 1.62 11.91
N TYR A 177 -2.92 1.76 13.22
CA TYR A 177 -1.88 2.60 13.79
C TYR A 177 -0.74 1.69 14.28
N GLY A 178 0.49 1.92 13.84
CA GLY A 178 1.63 1.07 14.15
C GLY A 178 2.96 1.69 13.72
N GLU A 179 4.05 0.92 13.85
CA GLU A 179 5.40 1.34 13.42
C GLU A 179 5.64 1.19 11.90
N GLY A 180 4.59 0.85 11.16
CA GLY A 180 4.71 0.31 9.81
C GLY A 180 5.32 -1.08 9.83
N PHE A 181 5.24 -1.78 8.71
CA PHE A 181 5.82 -3.10 8.54
C PHE A 181 7.33 -3.04 8.31
N GLY A 182 7.96 -1.85 8.30
CA GLY A 182 9.42 -1.72 8.21
C GLY A 182 10.00 -2.28 6.89
N ALA A 183 11.22 -2.83 6.93
CA ALA A 183 11.89 -3.42 5.76
C ALA A 183 11.24 -4.73 5.25
N THR A 184 10.15 -5.18 5.87
CA THR A 184 9.66 -6.56 5.76
C THR A 184 8.95 -6.89 4.45
N LEU A 185 8.52 -5.95 3.62
CA LEU A 185 7.87 -6.31 2.34
C LEU A 185 8.73 -6.04 1.11
N HIS A 186 9.92 -5.48 1.30
CA HIS A 186 10.73 -5.00 0.18
C HIS A 186 11.30 -6.15 -0.67
N ASP A 187 11.79 -7.23 -0.05
CA ASP A 187 12.35 -8.41 -0.73
C ASP A 187 11.28 -9.30 -1.40
N MET A 188 10.02 -9.18 -0.98
CA MET A 188 8.87 -9.89 -1.55
C MET A 188 8.30 -9.22 -2.80
N SER A 189 8.68 -7.96 -3.02
CA SER A 189 8.07 -7.07 -4.03
C SER A 189 8.49 -7.36 -5.48
N GLY A 190 9.45 -8.27 -5.68
CA GLY A 190 10.02 -8.62 -6.98
C GLY A 190 10.98 -7.58 -7.57
N VAL A 191 11.21 -6.46 -6.86
CA VAL A 191 12.15 -5.42 -7.27
C VAL A 191 13.00 -4.94 -6.10
N THR A 192 14.18 -4.43 -6.40
CA THR A 192 15.00 -3.69 -5.45
C THR A 192 15.08 -2.21 -5.84
N LYS A 193 15.07 -1.32 -4.84
CA LYS A 193 15.55 0.05 -5.02
C LYS A 193 17.07 0.04 -4.87
N ASN A 194 17.80 0.39 -5.94
CA ASN A 194 19.22 0.68 -5.79
C ASN A 194 19.35 2.05 -5.10
N ILE A 195 19.64 2.05 -3.80
CA ILE A 195 20.05 3.27 -3.09
C ILE A 195 21.54 3.43 -3.39
N ALA A 196 21.90 4.02 -4.53
CA ALA A 196 23.29 4.39 -4.76
C ALA A 196 23.69 5.47 -3.76
N LYS A 197 24.81 5.26 -3.07
CA LYS A 197 25.51 6.33 -2.34
C LYS A 197 25.93 7.38 -3.38
N GLY A 198 25.37 8.58 -3.30
CA GLY A 198 25.72 9.71 -4.16
C GLY A 198 24.75 9.86 -5.34
N ASP A 199 23.84 10.81 -5.17
CA ASP A 199 23.05 11.63 -6.09
C ASP A 199 22.44 11.12 -7.41
N GLU A 200 22.76 9.93 -7.93
CA GLU A 200 22.07 9.42 -9.14
C GLU A 200 22.00 7.89 -9.17
N ILE A 201 20.91 7.30 -8.64
CA ILE A 201 20.13 6.18 -9.24
C ILE A 201 18.70 6.23 -8.66
N VAL A 202 17.69 6.51 -9.50
CA VAL A 202 16.27 6.40 -9.12
C VAL A 202 15.55 5.45 -10.09
N GLY A 203 15.46 4.18 -9.71
CA GLY A 203 14.77 3.15 -10.49
C GLY A 203 14.54 1.87 -9.68
N ALA A 204 13.40 1.21 -9.93
CA ALA A 204 13.15 -0.13 -9.41
C ALA A 204 13.73 -1.15 -10.40
N HIS A 205 14.59 -2.05 -9.92
CA HIS A 205 15.19 -3.09 -10.76
C HIS A 205 14.61 -4.46 -10.42
N PRO A 206 14.32 -5.31 -11.42
CA PRO A 206 13.86 -6.67 -11.15
C PRO A 206 14.93 -7.45 -10.39
N ILE A 207 14.50 -8.25 -9.42
CA ILE A 207 15.34 -9.22 -8.74
C ILE A 207 15.84 -10.24 -9.76
N LYS A 208 17.16 -10.49 -9.80
CA LYS A 208 17.78 -11.39 -10.80
C LYS A 208 18.32 -12.70 -10.23
N SER A 209 18.49 -12.81 -8.91
CA SER A 209 19.03 -14.04 -8.31
C SER A 209 17.94 -15.11 -8.18
N ASN A 210 18.31 -16.38 -8.40
CA ASN A 210 17.37 -17.51 -8.34
C ASN A 210 16.75 -17.67 -6.94
N THR A 211 17.56 -17.53 -5.89
CA THR A 211 17.09 -17.66 -4.50
C THR A 211 16.11 -16.56 -4.11
N GLU A 212 16.33 -15.32 -4.56
CA GLU A 212 15.37 -14.24 -4.31
C GLU A 212 14.11 -14.39 -5.17
N GLN A 213 14.22 -14.93 -6.39
CA GLN A 213 13.05 -15.23 -7.22
C GLN A 213 12.15 -16.32 -6.63
N GLU A 214 12.72 -17.31 -5.94
CA GLU A 214 11.94 -18.30 -5.21
C GLU A 214 11.10 -17.65 -4.10
N LYS A 215 11.69 -16.73 -3.31
CA LYS A 215 10.96 -15.94 -2.30
C LYS A 215 9.83 -15.11 -2.92
N VAL A 216 10.08 -14.48 -4.07
CA VAL A 216 9.06 -13.72 -4.80
C VAL A 216 7.92 -14.63 -5.25
N ASN A 217 8.21 -15.84 -5.71
CA ASN A 217 7.20 -16.81 -6.12
C ASN A 217 6.36 -17.30 -4.93
N LEU A 218 6.98 -17.59 -3.78
CA LEU A 218 6.25 -17.91 -2.55
C LEU A 218 5.37 -16.75 -2.11
N SER A 219 5.88 -15.53 -2.17
CA SER A 219 5.12 -14.31 -1.86
C SER A 219 3.88 -14.15 -2.75
N ARG A 220 3.95 -14.56 -4.03
CA ARG A 220 2.78 -14.53 -4.94
C ARG A 220 1.71 -15.54 -4.53
N ILE A 221 2.10 -16.70 -4.01
CA ILE A 221 1.16 -17.69 -3.47
C ILE A 221 0.47 -17.08 -2.25
N ASP A 222 1.24 -16.49 -1.33
CA ASP A 222 0.69 -15.87 -0.12
C ASP A 222 -0.22 -14.67 -0.42
N VAL A 223 0.08 -13.87 -1.46
CA VAL A 223 -0.82 -12.83 -1.96
C VAL A 223 -2.18 -13.40 -2.36
N ASN A 224 -2.22 -14.58 -3.00
CA ASN A 224 -3.48 -15.22 -3.36
C ASN A 224 -4.22 -15.72 -2.12
N THR A 225 -3.51 -16.37 -1.20
CA THR A 225 -4.07 -16.86 0.07
C THR A 225 -4.67 -15.70 0.87
N ALA A 226 -3.93 -14.60 1.02
CA ALA A 226 -4.36 -13.40 1.74
C ALA A 226 -5.60 -12.76 1.11
N ALA A 227 -5.61 -12.61 -0.22
CA ALA A 227 -6.76 -12.08 -0.91
C ALA A 227 -8.01 -12.96 -0.72
N GLN A 228 -7.84 -14.29 -0.76
CA GLN A 228 -8.94 -15.22 -0.53
C GLN A 228 -9.44 -15.19 0.92
N GLU A 229 -8.53 -15.11 1.90
CA GLU A 229 -8.89 -14.94 3.32
C GLU A 229 -9.75 -13.69 3.52
N ILE A 230 -9.29 -12.56 2.98
CA ILE A 230 -10.01 -11.29 3.08
C ILE A 230 -11.38 -11.41 2.40
N LEU A 231 -11.45 -11.92 1.17
CA LEU A 231 -12.71 -12.10 0.43
C LEU A 231 -13.73 -12.96 1.19
N ASP A 232 -13.29 -14.11 1.72
CA ASP A 232 -14.16 -15.01 2.49
C ASP A 232 -14.65 -14.37 3.78
N SER A 233 -13.91 -13.42 4.32
CA SER A 233 -14.28 -12.71 5.55
C SER A 233 -15.24 -11.56 5.33
N ILE A 234 -15.10 -10.81 4.23
CA ILE A 234 -15.89 -9.61 3.97
C ILE A 234 -17.16 -9.89 3.18
N ARG A 235 -17.33 -11.08 2.58
CA ARG A 235 -18.57 -11.50 1.91
C ARG A 235 -19.64 -12.05 2.85
N LYS A 236 -19.26 -12.37 4.09
CA LYS A 236 -20.19 -12.78 5.15
C LYS A 236 -21.07 -11.61 5.57
#